data_AF-A0A932H9T6-F1
#
_entry.id   AF-A0A932H9T6-F1
#
_cell.length_a   1.000
_cell.length_b   1.000
_cell.length_c   1.000
_cell.angle_alpha   90.00
_cell.angle_beta   90.00
_cell.angle_gamma   90.00
#
_symmetry.space_group_name_H-M   'P 1'
#
loop_
_entity.id
_entity.type
_entity.pdbx_description
1 polymer ?
#
loop_
_entity_poly.entity_id
_entity_poly.type
_entity_poly.pdbx_seq_one_letter_code
_entity_poly.pdbx_strand_id
1 'polypeptide(L)'
;MTDAEAKRHLVAVIGAGPAGIYGARKLAEAGHIVVLLNRDIKPGGLAEYGIFFDKEKMKEGLRKQFKKILSDPKMFYFGHVTVGQGKAVALDELQRIGFSAIVVSAGAQGTKQLGIPGENCLGVYHAKDVVYHFNKLPPFSQRPYEVGR
;
A
#
# COMPACT_ATOMS: atom_id res chain seq x y z
N MET A 1 -10.00 38.15 -16.38
CA MET A 1 -10.27 37.15 -17.44
C MET A 1 -8.93 36.52 -17.78
N THR A 2 -8.61 35.26 -17.52
CA THR A 2 -9.27 34.14 -16.83
C THR A 2 -8.10 33.29 -16.36
N ASP A 3 -7.92 33.10 -15.05
CA ASP A 3 -7.06 32.01 -14.58
C ASP A 3 -7.59 30.75 -15.24
N ALA A 4 -6.75 30.10 -16.05
CA ALA A 4 -7.09 28.85 -16.68
C ALA A 4 -7.63 27.94 -15.58
N GLU A 5 -8.92 27.60 -15.64
CA GLU A 5 -9.54 26.67 -14.70
C GLU A 5 -8.65 25.43 -14.67
N ALA A 6 -7.91 25.25 -13.57
CA ALA A 6 -6.95 24.17 -13.47
C ALA A 6 -7.72 22.87 -13.72
N LYS A 7 -7.45 22.24 -14.86
CA LYS A 7 -8.25 21.13 -15.36
C LYS A 7 -8.30 20.05 -14.28
N ARG A 8 -9.51 19.70 -13.85
CA ARG A 8 -9.70 18.67 -12.83
C ARG A 8 -9.44 17.30 -13.46
N HIS A 9 -8.30 16.71 -13.14
CA HIS A 9 -7.92 15.38 -13.60
C HIS A 9 -8.40 14.28 -12.64
N LEU A 10 -8.70 13.11 -13.19
CA LEU A 10 -8.93 11.87 -12.45
C LEU A 10 -7.65 11.04 -12.50
N VAL A 11 -7.08 10.70 -11.34
CA VAL A 11 -5.79 10.01 -11.23
C VAL A 11 -5.94 8.74 -10.41
N ALA A 12 -5.39 7.62 -10.91
CA ALA A 12 -5.29 6.38 -10.15
C ALA A 12 -3.95 6.32 -9.42
N VAL A 13 -3.96 5.92 -8.16
CA VAL A 13 -2.75 5.66 -7.37
C VAL A 13 -2.79 4.21 -6.90
N ILE A 14 -1.76 3.43 -7.21
CA ILE A 14 -1.68 2.00 -6.90
C ILE A 14 -0.72 1.80 -5.72
N GLY A 15 -1.28 1.43 -4.57
CA GLY A 15 -0.57 1.14 -3.33
C GLY A 15 -0.76 2.25 -2.29
N ALA A 16 -1.43 1.94 -1.18
CA ALA A 16 -1.71 2.89 -0.10
C ALA A 16 -0.66 2.83 1.03
N GLY A 17 0.62 2.71 0.67
CA GLY A 17 1.72 2.98 1.61
C GLY A 17 1.93 4.49 1.80
N PRO A 18 2.95 4.91 2.59
CA PRO A 18 3.23 6.34 2.79
C PRO A 18 3.42 7.11 1.48
N ALA A 19 4.18 6.54 0.53
CA ALA A 19 4.39 7.17 -0.78
C ALA A 19 3.08 7.43 -1.53
N GLY A 20 2.19 6.45 -1.58
CA GLY A 20 0.90 6.58 -2.26
C GLY A 20 -0.04 7.55 -1.55
N ILE A 21 -0.14 7.47 -0.22
CA ILE A 21 -1.02 8.35 0.56
C ILE A 21 -0.56 9.82 0.48
N TYR A 22 0.75 10.09 0.64
CA TYR A 22 1.26 11.46 0.52
C TYR A 22 1.24 11.98 -0.92
N GLY A 23 1.53 11.13 -1.91
CA GLY A 23 1.40 11.51 -3.32
C GLY A 23 -0.05 11.84 -3.69
N ALA A 24 -0.99 11.01 -3.25
CA ALA A 24 -2.42 11.22 -3.44
C ALA A 24 -2.92 12.48 -2.74
N ARG A 25 -2.41 12.79 -1.54
CA ARG A 25 -2.66 14.07 -0.86
C ARG A 25 -2.24 15.26 -1.74
N LYS A 26 -1.05 15.22 -2.34
CA LYS A 26 -0.55 16.31 -3.20
C LYS A 26 -1.40 16.52 -4.43
N LEU A 27 -1.86 15.43 -5.05
CA LEU A 27 -2.80 15.49 -6.18
C LEU A 27 -4.16 16.09 -5.77
N ALA A 28 -4.69 15.71 -4.60
CA ALA A 28 -5.93 16.28 -4.07
C ALA A 28 -5.78 17.77 -3.71
N GLU A 29 -4.66 18.17 -3.10
CA GLU A 29 -4.30 19.58 -2.83
C GLU A 29 -4.24 20.41 -4.12
N ALA A 30 -3.78 19.82 -5.22
CA ALA A 30 -3.78 20.43 -6.56
C ALA A 30 -5.16 20.44 -7.26
N GLY A 31 -6.22 19.95 -6.61
CA GLY A 31 -7.60 19.98 -7.11
C GLY A 31 -8.03 18.76 -7.90
N HIS A 32 -7.19 17.74 -8.05
CA HIS A 32 -7.51 16.51 -8.79
C HIS A 32 -8.31 15.51 -7.95
N ILE A 33 -9.04 14.62 -8.62
CA ILE A 33 -9.72 13.47 -8.00
C ILE A 33 -8.76 12.30 -8.00
N VAL A 34 -8.64 11.61 -6.86
CA VAL A 34 -7.73 10.48 -6.70
C VAL A 34 -8.49 9.22 -6.33
N VAL A 35 -8.27 8.17 -7.11
CA VAL A 35 -8.69 6.79 -6.80
C VAL A 35 -7.46 6.04 -6.30
N LEU A 36 -7.43 5.77 -4.99
CA LEU A 36 -6.34 5.07 -4.33
C LEU A 36 -6.69 3.58 -4.17
N LEU A 37 -6.06 2.74 -4.99
CA LEU A 37 -6.23 1.29 -4.98
C LEU A 37 -5.16 0.65 -4.09
N ASN A 38 -5.54 -0.31 -3.25
CA ASN A 38 -4.61 -1.00 -2.37
C ASN A 38 -4.89 -2.49 -2.28
N ARG A 39 -3.83 -3.30 -2.35
CA ARG A 39 -3.93 -4.77 -2.19
C ARG A 39 -4.52 -5.12 -0.83
N ASP A 40 -4.00 -4.50 0.22
CA ASP A 40 -4.36 -4.84 1.59
C ASP A 40 -5.65 -4.10 1.99
N ILE A 41 -6.41 -4.66 2.94
CA ILE A 41 -7.65 -4.02 3.42
C ILE A 41 -7.33 -2.68 4.09
N LYS A 42 -6.31 -2.66 4.96
CA LYS A 42 -5.90 -1.43 5.65
C LYS A 42 -4.90 -0.64 4.82
N PRO A 43 -5.02 0.71 4.79
CA PRO A 43 -3.99 1.57 4.27
C PRO A 43 -2.79 1.63 5.24
N GLY A 44 -1.68 2.19 4.78
CA GLY A 44 -0.46 2.44 5.55
C GLY A 44 0.74 1.59 5.13
N GLY A 45 0.53 0.46 4.44
CA GLY A 45 1.64 -0.41 4.00
C GLY A 45 2.57 -0.76 5.16
N LEU A 46 3.87 -0.54 5.01
CA LEU A 46 4.86 -0.79 6.08
C LEU A 46 4.65 0.06 7.35
N ALA A 47 3.97 1.20 7.28
CA ALA A 47 3.61 1.94 8.50
C ALA A 47 2.55 1.20 9.34
N GLU A 48 1.71 0.36 8.71
CA GLU A 48 0.76 -0.51 9.42
C GLU A 48 1.38 -1.87 9.73
N TYR A 49 2.11 -2.44 8.77
CA TYR A 49 2.52 -3.85 8.76
C TYR A 49 4.02 -4.10 8.95
N GLY A 50 4.86 -3.07 8.92
CA GLY A 50 6.32 -3.17 9.00
C GLY A 50 6.91 -2.64 10.31
N ILE A 51 6.26 -1.66 10.95
CA ILE A 51 6.66 -1.19 12.28
C ILE A 51 6.48 -2.33 13.29
N PHE A 52 7.44 -2.47 14.22
CA PHE A 52 7.38 -3.50 15.26
C PHE A 52 6.04 -3.48 16.00
N PHE A 53 5.46 -4.67 16.24
CA PHE A 53 4.05 -4.81 16.63
C PHE A 53 3.69 -4.12 17.96
N ASP A 54 4.66 -3.94 18.86
CA ASP A 54 4.47 -3.27 20.17
C ASP A 54 4.58 -1.74 20.09
N LYS A 55 5.00 -1.16 18.96
CA LYS A 55 5.10 0.31 18.79
C LYS A 55 3.75 0.96 18.47
N GLU A 56 2.70 0.65 19.24
CA GLU A 56 1.33 1.08 18.94
C GLU A 56 1.17 2.61 18.96
N LYS A 57 1.83 3.35 19.87
CA LYS A 57 1.77 4.82 19.87
C LYS A 57 2.23 5.45 18.54
N MET A 58 3.27 4.89 17.92
CA MET A 58 3.77 5.35 16.63
C MET A 58 2.79 5.00 15.50
N LYS A 59 2.28 3.76 15.49
CA LYS A 59 1.30 3.30 14.51
C LYS A 59 0.00 4.10 14.58
N GLU A 60 -0.51 4.37 15.78
CA GLU A 60 -1.68 5.21 15.99
C GLU A 60 -1.51 6.64 15.47
N GLY A 61 -0.35 7.25 15.69
CA GLY A 61 -0.03 8.57 15.14
C GLY A 61 -0.13 8.59 13.62
N LEU A 62 0.49 7.61 12.96
CA LEU A 62 0.45 7.46 11.50
C LEU A 62 -0.96 7.14 10.99
N ARG A 63 -1.70 6.23 11.65
CA ARG A 63 -3.09 5.92 11.33
C ARG A 63 -3.98 7.17 11.38
N LYS A 64 -3.84 8.00 12.42
CA LYS A 64 -4.58 9.27 12.54
C LYS A 64 -4.24 10.22 11.39
N GLN A 65 -2.96 10.34 11.04
CA GLN A 65 -2.52 11.18 9.94
C GLN A 65 -3.07 10.69 8.59
N PHE A 66 -2.97 9.39 8.31
CA PHE A 66 -3.49 8.81 7.07
C PHE A 66 -5.02 8.90 6.99
N LYS A 67 -5.73 8.67 8.09
CA LYS A 67 -7.19 8.84 8.15
C LYS A 67 -7.60 10.26 7.79
N LYS A 68 -6.88 11.28 8.29
CA LYS A 68 -7.13 12.69 7.95
C LYS A 68 -6.91 12.98 6.45
N ILE A 69 -5.89 12.37 5.86
CA ILE A 69 -5.63 12.52 4.41
C ILE A 69 -6.76 11.86 3.62
N LEU A 70 -7.08 10.61 3.93
CA LEU A 70 -8.10 9.83 3.23
C LEU A 70 -9.53 10.36 3.41
N SER A 71 -9.77 11.25 4.39
CA SER A 71 -11.06 11.94 4.55
C SER A 71 -11.26 13.12 3.62
N ASP A 72 -10.27 13.50 2.79
CA ASP A 72 -10.47 14.53 1.77
C ASP A 72 -11.55 14.08 0.76
N PRO A 73 -12.56 14.91 0.45
CA PRO A 73 -13.66 14.54 -0.45
C PRO A 73 -13.22 14.25 -1.90
N LYS A 74 -11.98 14.59 -2.27
CA LYS A 74 -11.39 14.24 -3.58
C LYS A 74 -10.68 12.89 -3.56
N MET A 75 -10.63 12.18 -2.43
CA MET A 75 -9.97 10.89 -2.29
C MET A 75 -10.97 9.73 -2.16
N PHE A 76 -10.82 8.74 -3.03
CA PHE A 76 -11.61 7.51 -3.01
C PHE A 76 -10.67 6.33 -2.76
N TYR A 77 -10.77 5.71 -1.58
CA TYR A 77 -9.94 4.58 -1.19
C TYR A 77 -10.65 3.25 -1.43
N PHE A 78 -9.97 2.33 -2.11
CA PHE A 78 -10.42 0.95 -2.33
C PHE A 78 -9.33 -0.02 -1.86
N GLY A 79 -9.55 -0.59 -0.68
CA GLY A 79 -8.74 -1.70 -0.16
C GLY A 79 -9.19 -3.05 -0.73
N HIS A 80 -8.37 -4.08 -0.56
CA HIS A 80 -8.62 -5.41 -1.14
C HIS A 80 -8.68 -5.41 -2.68
N VAL A 81 -7.92 -4.53 -3.34
CA VAL A 81 -7.83 -4.48 -4.80
C VAL A 81 -6.41 -4.80 -5.24
N THR A 82 -6.23 -5.98 -5.83
CA THR A 82 -4.94 -6.36 -6.45
C THR A 82 -4.88 -5.84 -7.88
N VAL A 83 -3.83 -5.08 -8.19
CA VAL A 83 -3.59 -4.56 -9.54
C VAL A 83 -2.41 -5.30 -10.18
N GLY A 84 -2.60 -5.80 -11.40
CA GLY A 84 -1.57 -6.51 -12.17
C GLY A 84 -2.19 -7.54 -13.12
N GLN A 85 -1.37 -8.10 -14.01
CA GLN A 85 -1.86 -9.12 -14.93
C GLN A 85 -2.37 -10.37 -14.18
N GLY A 86 -3.56 -10.84 -14.52
CA GLY A 86 -4.24 -11.95 -13.84
C GLY A 86 -4.64 -11.66 -12.39
N LYS A 87 -4.77 -10.39 -12.01
CA LYS A 87 -5.27 -9.95 -10.69
C LYS A 87 -6.70 -9.44 -10.78
N ALA A 88 -7.24 -8.93 -9.67
CA ALA A 88 -8.60 -8.39 -9.62
C ALA A 88 -8.82 -7.26 -10.63
N VAL A 89 -7.79 -6.46 -10.89
CA VAL A 89 -7.79 -5.42 -11.93
C VAL A 89 -6.49 -5.48 -12.71
N ALA A 90 -6.57 -5.62 -14.03
CA ALA A 90 -5.41 -5.56 -14.90
C ALA A 90 -4.97 -4.12 -15.17
N LEU A 91 -3.68 -3.91 -15.45
CA LEU A 91 -3.15 -2.56 -15.67
C LEU A 91 -3.70 -1.92 -16.96
N ASP A 92 -3.90 -2.73 -18.01
CA ASP A 92 -4.49 -2.28 -19.27
C ASP A 92 -5.98 -1.94 -19.13
N GLU A 93 -6.71 -2.62 -18.24
CA GLU A 93 -8.07 -2.23 -17.88
C GLU A 93 -8.08 -0.84 -17.22
N LEU A 94 -7.18 -0.57 -16.25
CA LEU A 94 -7.06 0.76 -15.65
C LEU A 94 -6.74 1.83 -16.67
N GLN A 95 -5.85 1.54 -17.63
CA GLN A 95 -5.50 2.49 -18.69
C GLN A 95 -6.70 2.82 -19.59
N ARG A 96 -7.64 1.89 -19.78
CA ARG A 96 -8.86 2.10 -20.59
C ARG A 96 -9.97 2.88 -19.88
N ILE A 97 -9.94 2.97 -18.54
CA ILE A 97 -10.96 3.70 -17.74
C ILE A 97 -10.90 5.22 -18.00
N GLY A 98 -9.81 5.74 -18.56
CA GLY A 98 -9.68 7.17 -18.87
C GLY A 98 -9.09 8.00 -17.72
N PHE A 99 -8.33 7.37 -16.82
CA PHE A 99 -7.48 8.12 -15.89
C PHE A 99 -6.49 9.00 -16.66
N SER A 100 -6.34 10.25 -16.25
CA SER A 100 -5.36 11.17 -16.85
C SER A 100 -3.92 10.74 -16.53
N ALA A 101 -3.72 10.03 -15.41
CA ALA A 101 -2.45 9.45 -15.02
C ALA A 101 -2.66 8.25 -14.09
N ILE A 102 -1.66 7.36 -14.06
CA ILE A 102 -1.57 6.24 -13.12
C ILE A 102 -0.24 6.37 -12.38
N VAL A 103 -0.29 6.46 -11.05
CA VAL A 103 0.87 6.50 -10.17
C VAL A 103 1.06 5.12 -9.53
N VAL A 104 2.24 4.53 -9.71
CA VAL A 104 2.58 3.24 -9.09
C VAL A 104 3.43 3.48 -7.84
N SER A 105 2.86 3.20 -6.67
CA SER A 105 3.50 3.32 -5.36
C SER A 105 3.38 2.02 -4.56
N ALA A 106 3.50 0.88 -5.25
CA ALA A 106 3.31 -0.47 -4.69
C ALA A 106 4.43 -0.91 -3.72
N GLY A 107 5.54 -0.19 -3.66
CA GLY A 107 6.71 -0.53 -2.84
C GLY A 107 7.42 -1.81 -3.29
N ALA A 108 8.46 -2.21 -2.54
CA ALA A 108 9.22 -3.43 -2.82
C ALA A 108 8.57 -4.64 -2.13
N GLN A 109 7.80 -5.43 -2.89
CA GLN A 109 7.06 -6.57 -2.35
C GLN A 109 7.88 -7.87 -2.28
N GLY A 110 8.97 -7.98 -3.05
CA GLY A 110 9.82 -9.18 -3.07
C GLY A 110 10.73 -9.31 -1.84
N THR A 111 11.35 -10.47 -1.69
CA THR A 111 12.49 -10.71 -0.78
C THR A 111 13.72 -11.09 -1.59
N LYS A 112 14.91 -10.95 -1.00
CA LYS A 112 16.17 -11.39 -1.61
C LYS A 112 16.54 -12.75 -1.02
N GLN A 113 16.81 -13.73 -1.88
CA GLN A 113 17.37 -15.00 -1.46
C GLN A 113 18.87 -14.83 -1.14
N LEU A 114 19.39 -15.67 -0.25
CA LEU A 114 20.80 -15.68 0.11
C LEU A 114 21.63 -16.47 -0.90
N GLY A 115 21.02 -17.46 -1.57
CA GLY A 115 21.66 -18.31 -2.55
C GLY A 115 22.65 -19.30 -1.93
N ILE A 116 22.44 -19.70 -0.66
CA ILE A 116 23.33 -20.59 0.08
C ILE A 116 22.64 -21.90 0.45
N PRO A 117 23.38 -23.02 0.58
CA PRO A 117 22.83 -24.27 1.08
C PRO A 117 22.14 -24.08 2.44
N GLY A 118 20.94 -24.64 2.57
CA GLY A 118 20.13 -24.54 3.79
C GLY A 118 19.23 -23.30 3.90
N GLU A 119 19.21 -22.39 2.93
CA GLU A 119 18.36 -21.18 3.00
C GLU A 119 16.84 -21.46 3.03
N ASN A 120 16.43 -22.68 2.65
CA ASN A 120 15.04 -23.14 2.70
C ASN A 120 14.78 -24.13 3.86
N CYS A 121 15.73 -24.32 4.79
CA CYS A 121 15.54 -25.20 5.93
C CYS A 121 14.47 -24.65 6.90
N LEU A 122 13.82 -25.56 7.62
CA LEU A 122 12.94 -25.21 8.73
C LEU A 122 13.69 -24.34 9.75
N GLY A 123 13.07 -23.27 10.22
CA GLY A 123 13.69 -22.28 11.10
C GLY A 123 14.43 -21.14 10.37
N VAL A 124 14.61 -21.21 9.04
CA VAL A 124 15.17 -20.11 8.24
C VAL A 124 14.03 -19.33 7.58
N TYR A 125 13.91 -18.05 7.95
CA TYR A 125 12.79 -17.22 7.53
C TYR A 125 13.23 -15.86 6.98
N HIS A 126 12.50 -15.36 5.98
CA HIS A 126 12.60 -13.97 5.56
C HIS A 126 12.07 -13.05 6.66
N ALA A 127 12.88 -12.10 7.13
CA ALA A 127 12.51 -11.17 8.20
C ALA A 127 11.17 -10.46 7.93
N LYS A 128 10.92 -10.06 6.68
CA LYS A 128 9.68 -9.42 6.25
C LYS A 128 8.45 -10.28 6.57
N ASP A 129 8.51 -11.58 6.31
CA ASP A 129 7.38 -12.48 6.47
C ASP A 129 7.05 -12.69 7.96
N VAL A 130 8.08 -12.76 8.81
CA VAL A 130 7.95 -12.81 10.28
C VAL A 130 7.33 -11.51 10.82
N VAL A 131 7.82 -10.35 10.36
CA VAL A 131 7.27 -9.04 10.77
C VAL A 131 5.80 -8.91 10.38
N TYR A 132 5.43 -9.35 9.17
CA TYR A 132 4.05 -9.35 8.69
C TYR A 132 3.14 -10.29 9.49
N HIS A 133 3.68 -11.43 9.94
CA HIS A 133 2.95 -12.35 10.80
C HIS A 133 2.57 -11.69 12.13
N PHE A 134 3.55 -11.13 12.85
CA PHE A 134 3.29 -10.45 14.13
C PHE A 134 2.43 -9.19 13.98
N ASN A 135 2.48 -8.52 12.83
CA ASN A 135 1.57 -7.42 12.50
C ASN A 135 0.20 -7.85 11.94
N LYS A 136 -0.12 -9.15 11.96
CA LYS A 136 -1.43 -9.69 11.58
C LYS A 136 -1.83 -9.37 10.14
N LEU A 137 -0.88 -9.36 9.20
CA LEU A 137 -1.17 -9.19 7.77
C LEU A 137 -1.49 -10.54 7.11
N PRO A 138 -2.69 -10.75 6.55
CA PRO A 138 -2.97 -11.95 5.74
C PRO A 138 -2.17 -11.97 4.42
N PRO A 139 -1.77 -13.14 3.92
CA PRO A 139 -1.88 -14.46 4.55
C PRO A 139 -0.75 -14.76 5.56
N PHE A 140 0.23 -13.86 5.72
CA PHE A 140 1.40 -14.07 6.58
C PHE A 140 1.03 -14.37 8.04
N SER A 141 -0.04 -13.75 8.54
CA SER A 141 -0.57 -13.96 9.89
C SER A 141 -1.06 -15.39 10.17
N GLN A 142 -1.26 -16.20 9.14
CA GLN A 142 -1.71 -17.59 9.25
C GLN A 142 -0.55 -18.59 9.12
N ARG A 143 0.65 -18.12 8.77
CA ARG A 143 1.82 -18.99 8.60
C ARG A 143 2.38 -19.38 9.98
N PRO A 144 2.65 -20.66 10.23
CA PRO A 144 3.35 -21.08 11.44
C PRO A 144 4.82 -20.64 11.37
N TYR A 145 5.36 -20.16 12.48
CA TYR A 145 6.79 -19.93 12.66
C TYR A 145 7.27 -20.77 13.83
N GLU A 146 8.19 -21.69 13.56
CA GLU A 146 8.84 -22.50 14.58
C GLU A 146 10.02 -21.69 15.13
N VAL A 147 9.70 -20.78 16.03
CA VAL A 147 10.69 -20.08 16.83
C VAL A 147 10.90 -20.84 18.13
N GLY A 148 12.16 -21.06 18.52
CA GLY A 148 12.49 -21.71 19.79
C GLY A 148 11.79 -21.01 20.96
N ARG A 149 11.38 -21.79 21.96
CA ARG A 149 10.79 -21.27 23.21
C ARG A 149 11.82 -20.55 24.05
#